data_AF-A0A957BU89-F1
#
_entry.id   AF-A0A957BU89-F1
#
_cell.length_a   1.000
_cell.length_b   1.000
_cell.length_c   1.000
_cell.angle_alpha   90.00
_cell.angle_beta   90.00
_cell.angle_gamma   90.00
#
_symmetry.space_group_name_H-M   'P 1'
#
loop_
_entity.id
_entity.type
_entity.pdbx_description
1 polymer ?
#
loop_
_entity_poly.entity_id
_entity_poly.type
_entity_poly.pdbx_seq_one_letter_code
_entity_poly.pdbx_strand_id
1 'polypeptide(L)'
;MKPWLWRLLLLLPILALVGWFIIEQAPQWNTPSPPWERYPDLAALPGGCEAANILRVYAAERVNEAPQTAVDAAQAQQLSDALLQAQYPEQEYTFVLPPELLRGKFGAGNTAWFSLVNFSRATDSLAQGATVLIDANSGTSIAVTHVIGIDTDSTTCGEFAPQPRGLRARLRPFLPLILVAGYVVLVGAGAVALGLRKQRHKSTV
;
A
#
# COMPACT_ATOMS: atom_id res chain seq x y z
N MET A 1 -47.01 -21.54 9.19
CA MET A 1 -45.58 -21.19 9.40
C MET A 1 -45.48 -19.90 10.19
N LYS A 2 -44.69 -19.84 11.27
CA LYS A 2 -44.54 -18.60 12.05
C LYS A 2 -43.83 -17.52 11.22
N PRO A 3 -44.23 -16.24 11.32
CA PRO A 3 -43.71 -15.17 10.46
C PRO A 3 -42.21 -14.90 10.60
N TRP A 4 -41.59 -15.29 11.72
CA TRP A 4 -40.14 -15.19 11.91
C TRP A 4 -39.37 -16.21 11.06
N LEU A 5 -39.96 -17.37 10.74
CA LEU A 5 -39.34 -18.41 9.92
C LEU A 5 -39.16 -17.95 8.47
N TRP A 6 -40.13 -17.20 7.94
CA TRP A 6 -40.08 -16.61 6.61
C TRP A 6 -39.01 -15.50 6.51
N ARG A 7 -38.82 -14.72 7.57
CA ARG A 7 -37.77 -13.70 7.65
C ARG A 7 -36.37 -14.33 7.69
N LEU A 8 -36.23 -15.46 8.38
CA LEU A 8 -34.98 -16.23 8.44
C LEU A 8 -34.64 -16.88 7.09
N LEU A 9 -35.64 -17.44 6.40
CA LEU A 9 -35.48 -18.00 5.06
C LEU A 9 -35.08 -16.94 4.02
N LEU A 10 -35.57 -15.70 4.15
CA LEU A 10 -35.15 -14.58 3.30
C LEU A 10 -33.70 -14.12 3.58
N LEU A 11 -33.18 -14.34 4.79
CA LEU A 11 -31.82 -13.96 5.17
C LEU A 11 -30.77 -15.01 4.80
N LEU A 12 -31.15 -16.28 4.66
CA LEU A 12 -30.27 -17.39 4.29
C LEU A 12 -29.46 -17.15 2.99
N PRO A 13 -30.08 -16.78 1.85
CA PRO A 13 -29.31 -16.50 0.63
C PRO A 13 -28.39 -15.28 0.76
N ILE A 14 -28.76 -14.32 1.62
CA ILE A 14 -27.93 -13.14 1.89
C ILE A 14 -26.70 -13.54 2.71
N LEU A 15 -26.87 -14.35 3.74
CA LEU A 15 -25.76 -14.91 4.52
C LEU A 15 -24.84 -15.78 3.66
N ALA A 16 -25.41 -16.53 2.71
CA ALA A 16 -24.62 -17.32 1.76
C ALA A 16 -23.82 -16.43 0.81
N LEU A 17 -24.40 -15.36 0.26
CA LEU A 17 -23.71 -14.41 -0.61
C LEU A 17 -22.63 -13.60 0.12
N VAL A 18 -22.93 -13.14 1.33
CA VAL A 18 -21.95 -12.44 2.18
C VAL A 18 -20.82 -13.39 2.58
N GLY A 19 -21.14 -14.61 3.00
CA GLY A 19 -20.15 -15.64 3.32
C GLY A 19 -19.27 -16.00 2.13
N TRP A 20 -19.86 -16.20 0.95
CA TRP A 20 -19.15 -16.45 -0.30
C TRP A 20 -18.19 -15.30 -0.64
N PHE A 21 -18.68 -14.06 -0.61
CA PHE A 21 -17.88 -12.88 -0.91
C PHE A 21 -16.73 -12.69 0.10
N ILE A 22 -16.98 -12.90 1.39
CA ILE A 22 -15.93 -12.87 2.41
C ILE A 22 -14.86 -13.93 2.10
N ILE A 23 -15.25 -15.15 1.73
CA ILE A 23 -14.30 -16.23 1.42
C ILE A 23 -13.45 -15.89 0.18
N GLU A 24 -14.05 -15.33 -0.88
CA GLU A 24 -13.29 -14.93 -2.07
C GLU A 24 -12.40 -13.70 -1.85
N GLN A 25 -12.81 -12.77 -1.00
CA GLN A 25 -12.09 -11.51 -0.76
C GLN A 25 -11.14 -11.57 0.44
N ALA A 26 -11.28 -12.53 1.35
CA ALA A 26 -10.37 -12.74 2.48
C ALA A 26 -8.89 -12.90 2.05
N PRO A 27 -8.57 -13.60 0.95
CA PRO A 27 -7.20 -13.61 0.42
C PRO A 27 -6.67 -12.21 0.09
N GLN A 28 -7.54 -11.31 -0.40
CA GLN A 28 -7.22 -9.93 -0.75
C GLN A 28 -7.03 -9.03 0.48
N TRP A 29 -7.71 -9.34 1.58
CA TRP A 29 -7.59 -8.60 2.85
C TRP A 29 -6.29 -8.90 3.59
N ASN A 30 -5.79 -10.12 3.42
CA ASN A 30 -4.53 -10.56 3.99
C ASN A 30 -3.34 -10.43 3.03
N THR A 31 -3.57 -9.96 1.79
CA THR A 31 -2.44 -9.67 0.90
C THR A 31 -1.76 -8.40 1.42
N PRO A 32 -0.45 -8.44 1.72
CA PRO A 32 0.26 -7.24 2.12
C PRO A 32 0.07 -6.18 1.03
N SER A 33 -0.12 -4.93 1.45
CA SER A 33 -0.20 -3.81 0.50
C SER A 33 1.04 -3.86 -0.40
N PRO A 34 0.87 -3.71 -1.72
CA PRO A 34 2.00 -3.79 -2.62
C PRO A 34 3.05 -2.73 -2.22
N PRO A 35 4.34 -2.97 -2.46
CA PRO A 35 5.43 -2.14 -1.91
C PRO A 35 5.24 -0.64 -2.20
N TRP A 36 4.77 -0.30 -3.39
CA TRP A 36 4.51 1.08 -3.82
C TRP A 36 3.30 1.76 -3.15
N GLU A 37 2.40 1.01 -2.52
CA GLU A 37 1.23 1.51 -1.77
C GLU A 37 1.44 1.48 -0.24
N ARG A 38 2.49 0.81 0.27
CA ARG A 38 2.70 0.56 1.70
C ARG A 38 2.86 1.84 2.53
N TYR A 39 3.44 2.89 1.94
CA TYR A 39 3.74 4.15 2.62
C TYR A 39 3.09 5.33 1.90
N PRO A 40 1.89 5.81 2.28
CA PRO A 40 1.25 6.94 1.60
C PRO A 40 2.03 8.25 1.75
N ASP A 41 2.86 8.34 2.78
CA ASP A 41 3.80 9.43 3.06
C ASP A 41 5.22 8.88 3.11
N LEU A 42 6.19 9.60 2.55
CA LEU A 42 7.61 9.27 2.69
C LEU A 42 8.07 9.36 4.14
N ALA A 43 7.49 10.27 4.94
CA ALA A 43 7.79 10.38 6.37
C ALA A 43 7.33 9.14 7.19
N ALA A 44 6.55 8.22 6.60
CA ALA A 44 6.21 6.96 7.27
C ALA A 44 7.21 5.83 6.97
N LEU A 45 8.17 6.06 6.06
CA LEU A 45 9.19 5.10 5.67
C LEU A 45 10.43 5.26 6.58
N PRO A 46 10.99 4.18 7.14
CA PRO A 46 12.35 4.21 7.69
C PRO A 46 13.35 4.66 6.61
N GLY A 47 14.12 5.71 6.88
CA GLY A 47 14.97 6.37 5.88
C GLY A 47 14.21 7.18 4.81
N GLY A 48 12.96 7.54 5.11
CA GLY A 48 12.09 8.30 4.21
C GLY A 48 12.60 9.71 3.89
N CYS A 49 13.41 10.29 4.76
CA CYS A 49 13.97 11.62 4.57
C CYS A 49 15.10 11.61 3.54
N GLU A 50 15.89 10.54 3.52
CA GLU A 50 16.92 10.26 2.52
C GLU A 50 16.28 9.97 1.16
N ALA A 51 15.22 9.15 1.16
CA ALA A 51 14.41 8.92 -0.04
C ALA A 51 13.86 10.24 -0.62
N ALA A 52 13.31 11.12 0.22
CA ALA A 52 12.82 12.43 -0.20
C ALA A 52 13.96 13.32 -0.73
N ASN A 53 15.12 13.30 -0.09
CA ASN A 53 16.29 14.05 -0.55
C ASN A 53 16.81 13.56 -1.90
N ILE A 54 16.84 12.25 -2.13
CA ILE A 54 17.24 11.66 -3.41
C ILE A 54 16.26 12.06 -4.50
N LEU A 55 14.96 11.91 -4.26
CA LEU A 55 13.95 12.34 -5.21
C LEU A 55 14.12 13.82 -5.55
N ARG A 56 14.42 14.68 -4.57
CA ARG A 56 14.70 16.10 -4.80
C ARG A 56 15.98 16.32 -5.63
N VAL A 57 17.09 15.69 -5.26
CA VAL A 57 18.40 15.86 -5.94
C VAL A 57 18.29 15.46 -7.41
N TYR A 58 17.53 14.41 -7.71
CA TYR A 58 17.31 13.94 -9.07
C TYR A 58 16.08 14.54 -9.77
N ALA A 59 15.44 15.56 -9.18
CA ALA A 59 14.20 16.17 -9.67
C ALA A 59 13.14 15.12 -10.08
N ALA A 60 13.01 14.09 -9.25
CA ALA A 60 12.19 12.92 -9.49
C ALA A 60 10.89 12.98 -8.70
N GLU A 61 9.82 12.46 -9.30
CA GLU A 61 8.51 12.38 -8.69
C GLU A 61 8.23 10.95 -8.23
N ARG A 62 7.75 10.79 -7.00
CA ARG A 62 7.34 9.47 -6.51
C ARG A 62 6.11 8.97 -7.28
N VAL A 63 6.14 7.70 -7.69
CA VAL A 63 5.05 7.04 -8.42
C VAL A 63 4.41 5.95 -7.55
N ASN A 64 3.16 6.16 -7.15
CA ASN A 64 2.37 5.24 -6.32
C ASN A 64 1.32 4.44 -7.11
N GLU A 65 1.43 4.41 -8.43
CA GLU A 65 0.55 3.63 -9.31
C GLU A 65 1.13 2.24 -9.56
N ALA A 66 0.29 1.31 -10.05
CA ALA A 66 0.77 -0.01 -10.46
C ALA A 66 1.84 0.12 -11.57
N PRO A 67 2.88 -0.73 -11.56
CA PRO A 67 3.90 -0.70 -12.59
C PRO A 67 3.33 -1.16 -13.95
N GLN A 68 3.56 -0.34 -14.98
CA GLN A 68 3.43 -0.71 -16.40
C GLN A 68 4.84 -0.83 -17.00
N THR A 69 5.72 -1.53 -16.31
CA THR A 69 7.15 -1.60 -16.61
C THR A 69 7.58 -3.04 -16.80
N ALA A 70 8.68 -3.27 -17.50
CA ALA A 70 9.18 -4.62 -17.76
C ALA A 70 9.73 -5.29 -16.49
N VAL A 71 10.29 -4.50 -15.57
CA VAL A 71 10.78 -4.98 -14.27
C VAL A 71 9.73 -4.70 -13.20
N ASP A 72 9.25 -5.77 -12.58
CA ASP A 72 8.32 -5.68 -11.46
C ASP A 72 9.06 -5.43 -10.12
N ALA A 73 8.29 -5.22 -9.05
CA ALA A 73 8.86 -4.92 -7.74
C ALA A 73 9.68 -6.09 -7.15
N ALA A 74 9.30 -7.35 -7.42
CA ALA A 74 9.99 -8.51 -6.89
C ALA A 74 11.35 -8.70 -7.58
N GLN A 75 11.39 -8.52 -8.89
CA GLN A 75 12.62 -8.55 -9.67
C GLN A 75 13.54 -7.38 -9.32
N ALA A 76 12.98 -6.17 -9.15
CA ALA A 76 13.75 -5.01 -8.72
C ALA A 76 14.36 -5.23 -7.33
N GLN A 77 13.63 -5.84 -6.39
CA GLN A 77 14.16 -6.19 -5.08
C GLN A 77 15.33 -7.16 -5.19
N GLN A 78 15.19 -8.25 -5.96
CA GLN A 78 16.26 -9.23 -6.15
C GLN A 78 17.52 -8.61 -6.76
N LEU A 79 17.36 -7.74 -7.76
CA LEU A 79 18.47 -7.02 -8.39
C LEU A 79 19.14 -6.07 -7.40
N SER A 80 18.35 -5.37 -6.58
CA SER A 80 18.87 -4.49 -5.53
C SER A 80 19.66 -5.27 -4.49
N ASP A 81 19.11 -6.36 -3.98
CA ASP A 81 19.74 -7.21 -2.96
C ASP A 81 21.06 -7.78 -3.47
N ALA A 82 21.10 -8.24 -4.73
CA ALA A 82 22.31 -8.74 -5.35
C ALA A 82 23.41 -7.67 -5.47
N LEU A 83 23.05 -6.44 -5.84
CA LEU A 83 23.98 -5.31 -5.91
C LEU A 83 24.48 -4.90 -4.51
N LEU A 84 23.58 -4.86 -3.53
CA LEU A 84 23.93 -4.54 -2.15
C LEU A 84 24.87 -5.58 -1.56
N GLN A 85 24.59 -6.87 -1.74
CA GLN A 85 25.47 -7.95 -1.26
C GLN A 85 26.86 -7.93 -1.92
N ALA A 86 26.92 -7.58 -3.21
CA ALA A 86 28.18 -7.45 -3.92
C ALA A 86 29.04 -6.28 -3.40
N GLN A 87 28.40 -5.20 -2.96
CA GLN A 87 29.09 -3.96 -2.55
C GLN A 87 29.28 -3.85 -1.02
N TYR A 88 28.41 -4.49 -0.23
CA TYR A 88 28.38 -4.46 1.23
C TYR A 88 28.25 -5.90 1.75
N PRO A 89 29.36 -6.66 1.82
CA PRO A 89 29.32 -8.04 2.28
C PRO A 89 28.92 -8.13 3.75
N GLU A 90 28.07 -9.09 4.09
CA GLU A 90 27.46 -9.27 5.43
C GLU A 90 28.46 -9.49 6.57
N GLN A 91 29.70 -9.83 6.24
CA GLN A 91 30.79 -10.01 7.20
C GLN A 91 31.27 -8.68 7.80
N GLU A 92 31.05 -7.56 7.09
CA GLU A 92 31.44 -6.21 7.50
C GLU A 92 30.26 -5.31 7.86
N TYR A 93 29.08 -5.62 7.33
CA TYR A 93 27.88 -4.79 7.43
C TYR A 93 26.67 -5.61 7.85
N THR A 94 25.95 -5.13 8.85
CA THR A 94 24.69 -5.74 9.29
C THR A 94 23.53 -4.87 8.82
N PHE A 95 22.62 -5.45 8.03
CA PHE A 95 21.39 -4.78 7.62
C PHE A 95 20.43 -4.67 8.81
N VAL A 96 20.09 -3.44 9.18
CA VAL A 96 19.26 -3.14 10.36
C VAL A 96 17.77 -3.30 10.01
N LEU A 97 17.42 -2.99 8.77
CA LEU A 97 16.07 -3.13 8.22
C LEU A 97 16.16 -3.72 6.81
N PRO A 98 15.17 -4.53 6.39
CA PRO A 98 15.09 -5.00 5.02
C PRO A 98 15.00 -3.80 4.06
N PRO A 99 15.61 -3.87 2.86
CA PRO A 99 15.58 -2.75 1.93
C PRO A 99 14.14 -2.50 1.47
N GLU A 100 13.66 -1.27 1.64
CA GLU A 100 12.32 -0.89 1.18
C GLU A 100 12.40 -0.35 -0.25
N LEU A 101 11.47 -0.81 -1.09
CA LEU A 101 11.46 -0.50 -2.51
C LEU A 101 10.39 0.54 -2.83
N LEU A 102 10.81 1.61 -3.49
CA LEU A 102 9.94 2.70 -3.90
C LEU A 102 10.18 2.99 -5.38
N ARG A 103 9.24 3.69 -6.00
CA ARG A 103 9.30 4.00 -7.44
C ARG A 103 9.29 5.50 -7.65
N GLY A 104 10.17 5.96 -8.54
CA GLY A 104 10.24 7.35 -8.97
C GLY A 104 10.23 7.49 -10.48
N LYS A 105 9.78 8.64 -10.96
CA LYS A 105 9.92 9.09 -12.34
C LYS A 105 10.99 10.17 -12.36
N PHE A 106 12.09 9.90 -13.05
CA PHE A 106 13.29 10.71 -13.10
C PHE A 106 13.37 11.40 -14.47
N GLY A 107 13.60 12.72 -14.47
CA GLY A 107 13.86 13.50 -15.68
C GLY A 107 12.85 13.30 -16.82
N ALA A 108 13.32 12.98 -18.03
CA ALA A 108 12.56 12.86 -19.27
C ALA A 108 11.46 11.77 -19.30
N GLY A 109 11.15 11.17 -18.16
CA GLY A 109 10.08 10.20 -17.99
C GLY A 109 10.54 8.78 -17.68
N ASN A 110 11.83 8.59 -17.41
CA ASN A 110 12.38 7.29 -17.05
C ASN A 110 11.89 6.92 -15.64
N THR A 111 11.20 5.79 -15.54
CA THR A 111 10.80 5.24 -14.26
C THR A 111 11.92 4.37 -13.72
N ALA A 112 12.28 4.56 -12.47
CA ALA A 112 13.25 3.72 -11.78
C ALA A 112 12.69 3.25 -10.43
N TRP A 113 13.07 2.04 -10.07
CA TRP A 113 12.96 1.55 -8.71
C TRP A 113 14.11 2.11 -7.91
N PHE A 114 13.83 2.52 -6.69
CA PHE A 114 14.84 2.89 -5.73
C PHE A 114 14.67 2.05 -4.47
N SER A 115 15.77 1.42 -4.04
CA SER A 115 15.82 0.71 -2.78
C SER A 115 16.61 1.55 -1.78
N LEU A 116 16.10 1.64 -0.55
CA LEU A 116 16.81 2.26 0.54
C LEU A 116 17.15 1.21 1.59
N VAL A 117 18.42 1.11 1.94
CA VAL A 117 18.90 0.17 2.96
C VAL A 117 19.65 0.90 4.05
N ASN A 118 19.37 0.54 5.30
CA ASN A 118 20.13 0.98 6.47
C ASN A 118 21.02 -0.18 6.92
N PHE A 119 22.31 0.09 7.07
CA PHE A 119 23.27 -0.86 7.60
C PHE A 119 24.11 -0.22 8.71
N SER A 120 24.56 -1.06 9.63
CA SER A 120 25.51 -0.69 10.67
C SER A 120 26.82 -1.45 10.45
N ARG A 121 27.93 -0.77 10.71
CA ARG A 121 29.27 -1.37 10.79
C ARG A 121 29.65 -1.44 12.26
N ALA A 122 30.20 -2.56 12.70
CA ALA A 122 30.44 -2.86 14.12
C ALA A 122 31.27 -1.82 14.90
N THR A 123 31.99 -0.93 14.21
CA THR A 123 32.90 0.07 14.78
C THR A 123 32.34 1.49 14.80
N ASP A 124 31.23 1.75 14.11
CA ASP A 124 30.81 3.11 13.79
C ASP A 124 29.62 3.55 14.65
N SER A 125 29.66 4.78 15.15
CA SER A 125 28.60 5.37 15.98
C SER A 125 27.49 6.06 15.19
N LEU A 126 27.65 6.19 13.86
CA LEU A 126 26.70 6.85 12.97
C LEU A 126 25.93 5.81 12.15
N ALA A 127 24.62 5.98 12.03
CA ALA A 127 23.79 5.18 11.14
C ALA A 127 24.24 5.36 9.68
N GLN A 128 24.42 4.26 8.95
CA GLN A 128 24.85 4.27 7.55
C GLN A 128 23.78 3.63 6.67
N GLY A 129 23.89 3.86 5.38
CA GLY A 129 23.08 3.12 4.44
C GLY A 129 23.49 3.34 3.00
N ALA A 130 22.72 2.74 2.11
CA ALA A 130 22.90 2.89 0.69
C ALA A 130 21.56 2.99 -0.01
N THR A 131 21.62 3.56 -1.21
CA THR A 131 20.48 3.64 -2.11
C THR A 131 20.86 3.08 -3.45
N VAL A 132 19.98 2.24 -3.98
CA VAL A 132 20.19 1.58 -5.27
C VAL A 132 19.10 2.04 -6.21
N LEU A 133 19.48 2.62 -7.35
CA LEU A 133 18.56 3.02 -8.40
C LEU A 133 18.64 1.99 -9.54
N ILE A 134 17.50 1.42 -9.92
CA ILE A 134 17.36 0.40 -10.96
C ILE A 134 16.36 0.92 -11.99
N ASP A 135 16.76 0.99 -13.25
CA ASP A 135 15.85 1.36 -14.33
C ASP A 135 14.70 0.35 -14.42
N ALA A 136 13.46 0.82 -14.37
CA ALA A 136 12.29 -0.06 -14.33
C ALA A 136 11.98 -0.73 -15.68
N ASN A 137 12.58 -0.27 -16.78
CA ASN A 137 12.38 -0.82 -18.12
C ASN A 137 13.48 -1.82 -18.51
N SER A 138 14.74 -1.54 -18.16
CA SER A 138 15.87 -2.41 -18.52
C SER A 138 16.35 -3.30 -17.38
N GLY A 139 16.06 -2.96 -16.12
CA GLY A 139 16.62 -3.63 -14.94
C GLY A 139 18.10 -3.32 -14.70
N THR A 140 18.68 -2.40 -15.45
CA THR A 140 20.08 -1.99 -15.24
C THR A 140 20.19 -1.08 -14.02
N SER A 141 21.23 -1.28 -13.22
CA SER A 141 21.55 -0.32 -12.16
C SER A 141 21.98 1.01 -12.77
N ILE A 142 21.37 2.07 -12.28
CA ILE A 142 21.70 3.45 -12.67
C ILE A 142 22.77 3.99 -11.72
N ALA A 143 22.59 3.77 -10.42
CA ALA A 143 23.51 4.24 -9.39
C ALA A 143 23.38 3.43 -8.10
N VAL A 144 24.49 3.31 -7.37
CA VAL A 144 24.51 2.92 -5.95
C VAL A 144 25.17 4.06 -5.18
N THR A 145 24.43 4.69 -4.26
CA THR A 145 24.91 5.85 -3.51
C THR A 145 24.96 5.51 -2.02
N HIS A 146 26.14 5.66 -1.41
CA HIS A 146 26.31 5.53 0.04
C HIS A 146 25.79 6.79 0.73
N VAL A 147 25.02 6.59 1.80
CA VAL A 147 24.50 7.64 2.67
C VAL A 147 25.08 7.47 4.08
N ILE A 148 25.48 8.56 4.72
CA ILE A 148 25.93 8.60 6.10
C ILE A 148 24.95 9.47 6.89
N GLY A 149 24.55 9.01 8.07
CA GLY A 149 23.58 9.70 8.93
C GLY A 149 22.14 9.45 8.51
N ILE A 150 21.78 8.19 8.20
CA ILE A 150 20.38 7.85 7.94
C ILE A 150 19.57 8.08 9.21
N ASP A 151 18.57 8.96 9.13
CA ASP A 151 17.65 9.18 10.23
C ASP A 151 16.73 7.97 10.35
N THR A 152 16.74 7.35 11.53
CA THR A 152 15.83 6.26 11.88
C THR A 152 14.49 6.79 12.41
N ASP A 153 14.43 8.07 12.81
CA ASP A 153 13.23 8.72 13.34
C ASP A 153 12.49 9.50 12.25
N SER A 154 11.39 8.93 11.78
CA SER A 154 10.66 9.37 10.60
C SER A 154 9.75 10.60 10.82
N THR A 155 9.90 11.32 11.95
CA THR A 155 8.83 12.21 12.44
C THR A 155 8.63 13.49 11.63
N THR A 156 9.64 13.97 10.90
CA THR A 156 9.50 15.15 10.01
C THR A 156 10.49 15.11 8.84
N CYS A 157 10.14 14.41 7.78
CA CYS A 157 10.73 14.72 6.47
C CYS A 157 10.00 15.97 5.97
N GLY A 158 10.72 17.07 5.70
CA GLY A 158 10.10 18.36 5.32
C GLY A 158 8.94 18.19 4.33
N GLU A 159 7.87 18.96 4.49
CA GLU A 159 6.63 18.80 3.72
C GLU A 159 6.90 18.87 2.20
N PHE A 160 7.02 17.72 1.55
CA PHE A 160 7.20 17.65 0.11
C PHE A 160 5.99 16.99 -0.54
N ALA A 161 5.18 17.87 -1.14
CA ALA A 161 4.01 17.66 -1.97
C ALA A 161 2.86 16.84 -1.33
N PRO A 162 1.66 17.45 -1.14
CA PRO A 162 0.48 16.69 -0.74
C PRO A 162 0.16 15.68 -1.84
N GLN A 163 0.43 14.40 -1.59
CA GLN A 163 0.15 13.35 -2.57
C GLN A 163 -1.37 13.16 -2.68
N PRO A 164 -1.99 13.49 -3.83
CA PRO A 164 -3.43 13.40 -3.97
C PRO A 164 -3.78 11.97 -4.35
N ARG A 165 -3.72 11.02 -3.40
CA ARG A 165 -4.27 9.66 -3.58
C ARG A 165 -4.45 8.84 -2.29
N GLY A 166 -4.32 9.47 -1.11
CA GLY A 166 -4.56 8.79 0.16
C GLY A 166 -6.00 8.30 0.35
N LEU A 167 -7.00 8.87 -0.34
CA LEU A 167 -8.39 8.49 -0.09
C LEU A 167 -8.71 7.08 -0.60
N ARG A 168 -8.36 6.73 -1.85
CA ARG A 168 -8.66 5.40 -2.43
C ARG A 168 -7.89 4.28 -1.73
N ALA A 169 -6.62 4.50 -1.41
CA ALA A 169 -5.80 3.53 -0.67
C ALA A 169 -6.30 3.35 0.77
N ARG A 170 -6.67 4.43 1.47
CA ARG A 170 -7.25 4.36 2.82
C ARG A 170 -8.64 3.74 2.83
N LEU A 171 -9.45 3.95 1.78
CA LEU A 171 -10.81 3.42 1.69
C LEU A 171 -10.86 1.95 1.29
N ARG A 172 -9.82 1.41 0.64
CA ARG A 172 -9.76 0.00 0.20
C ARG A 172 -10.09 -1.01 1.32
N PRO A 173 -9.53 -0.90 2.54
CA PRO A 173 -9.90 -1.80 3.64
C PRO A 173 -11.32 -1.57 4.20
N PHE A 174 -11.88 -0.37 4.04
CA PHE A 174 -13.22 -0.02 4.55
C PHE A 174 -14.34 -0.16 3.52
N LEU A 175 -14.00 -0.33 2.24
CA LEU A 175 -14.96 -0.56 1.15
C LEU A 175 -15.97 -1.69 1.45
N PRO A 176 -15.58 -2.83 2.06
CA PRO A 176 -16.51 -3.89 2.43
C PRO A 176 -17.52 -3.44 3.49
N LEU A 177 -17.07 -2.72 4.52
CA LEU A 177 -17.93 -2.18 5.57
C LEU A 177 -18.92 -1.15 5.01
N ILE A 178 -18.46 -0.31 4.09
CA ILE A 178 -19.30 0.69 3.42
C ILE A 178 -20.37 0.01 2.54
N LEU A 179 -20.01 -1.05 1.81
CA LEU A 179 -20.96 -1.81 0.99
C LEU A 179 -22.01 -2.52 1.85
N VAL A 180 -21.59 -3.17 2.95
CA VAL A 180 -22.51 -3.81 3.90
C VAL A 180 -23.45 -2.77 4.54
N ALA A 181 -22.92 -1.64 4.99
CA ALA A 181 -23.72 -0.56 5.58
C ALA A 181 -24.73 0.02 4.57
N GLY A 182 -24.29 0.32 3.34
CA GLY A 182 -25.16 0.82 2.28
C GLY A 182 -26.28 -0.17 1.92
N TYR A 183 -25.98 -1.46 1.91
CA TYR A 183 -26.96 -2.50 1.63
C TYR A 183 -28.00 -2.66 2.77
N VAL A 184 -27.57 -2.62 4.03
CA VAL A 184 -28.48 -2.65 5.20
C VAL A 184 -29.45 -1.47 5.17
N VAL A 185 -28.97 -0.27 4.81
CA VAL A 185 -29.80 0.93 4.66
C VAL A 185 -30.84 0.75 3.55
N LEU A 186 -30.45 0.24 2.38
CA LEU A 186 -31.37 -0.01 1.27
C LEU A 186 -32.45 -1.04 1.59
N VAL A 187 -32.08 -2.16 2.20
CA VAL A 187 -33.03 -3.21 2.61
C VAL A 187 -33.95 -2.72 3.72
N GLY A 188 -33.41 -1.98 4.70
CA GLY A 188 -34.17 -1.35 5.77
C GLY A 188 -35.20 -0.37 5.24
N ALA A 189 -34.80 0.53 4.33
CA ALA A 189 -35.69 1.49 3.69
C ALA A 189 -36.78 0.79 2.85
N GLY A 190 -36.43 -0.27 2.12
CA GLY A 190 -37.40 -1.07 1.36
C GLY A 190 -38.44 -1.76 2.24
N ALA A 191 -38.02 -2.32 3.38
CA ALA A 191 -38.92 -2.96 4.34
C ALA A 191 -39.87 -1.95 5.01
N VAL A 192 -39.38 -0.75 5.35
CA VAL A 192 -40.20 0.35 5.89
C VAL A 192 -41.22 0.83 4.85
N ALA A 193 -40.79 1.04 3.60
CA ALA A 193 -41.67 1.45 2.51
C ALA A 193 -42.80 0.43 2.23
N LEU A 194 -42.48 -0.87 2.24
CA LEU A 194 -43.45 -1.96 2.11
C LEU A 194 -44.41 -2.04 3.32
N GLY A 195 -43.90 -1.81 4.53
CA GLY A 195 -44.70 -1.77 5.75
C GLY A 195 -45.73 -0.64 5.73
N LEU A 196 -45.32 0.56 5.33
CA LEU A 196 -46.18 1.73 5.18
C LEU A 196 -47.24 1.54 4.08
N ARG A 197 -46.87 0.89 2.96
CA ARG A 197 -47.83 0.53 1.89
C ARG A 197 -48.90 -0.44 2.39
N LYS A 198 -48.53 -1.46 3.15
CA LYS A 198 -49.48 -2.42 3.75
C LYS A 198 -50.39 -1.78 4.79
N GLN A 199 -49.91 -0.82 5.58
CA GLN A 199 -50.76 -0.08 6.53
C GLN A 199 -51.77 0.83 5.83
N ARG A 200 -51.36 1.53 4.76
CA ARG A 200 -52.30 2.35 3.96
C ARG A 200 -53.42 1.52 3.34
N HIS A 201 -53.09 0.34 2.83
CA HIS A 201 -54.07 -0.58 2.24
C HIS A 201 -55.05 -1.19 3.26
N LYS A 202 -54.66 -1.22 4.54
CA LYS A 202 -55.49 -1.69 5.66
C LYS A 202 -56.40 -0.62 6.24
N SER A 203 -56.10 0.66 5.97
CA SER A 203 -56.87 1.81 6.46
C SER A 203 -57.90 2.31 5.45
N THR A 204 -57.99 1.67 4.28
CA THR A 204 -58.93 1.99 3.17
C THR A 204 -59.98 0.89 2.95
N VAL A 205 -60.08 -0.07 3.87
CA VAL A 205 -61.13 -1.10 3.91
C VAL A 205 -61.93 -0.92 5.18
#